data_AF-A0A2D9VSQ0-F1
#
_entry.id   AF-A0A2D9VSQ0-F1
#
_cell.length_a   1.000
_cell.length_b   1.000
_cell.length_c   1.000
_cell.angle_alpha   90.00
_cell.angle_beta   90.00
_cell.angle_gamma   90.00
#
_symmetry.space_group_name_H-M   'P 1'
#
loop_
_entity.id
_entity.type
_entity.pdbx_description
1 polymer ?
#
loop_
_entity_poly.entity_id
_entity_poly.type
_entity_poly.pdbx_seq_one_letter_code
_entity_poly.pdbx_strand_id
1 'polypeptide(L)'
;MKNNKYFLLIIAFNLIILSCNDDDDSFMNINEPINNTVMGCTNTDAANYNPNATEDDGSCIVLGCVDPAATNFNSEATNDDGSCEYSTSYLLNGEWMIVSLEYSTEIDLSFLEQIIGFNPGNQELSGEANDAGVWTFQYPEYLYSNNLNFNTETITIIAFDIPSIPIDVSSNGTWELVNNDTNLLTTDDLTGVSSTYNILSIQTDMIFMNGIIPFSQEIMGFDVDLQIEVEMQLQKQ
;
A
#
# COMPACT_ATOMS: atom_id res chain seq x y z
N MET A 1 54.98 52.26 36.64
CA MET A 1 56.32 52.72 37.07
C MET A 1 56.90 51.70 38.03
N LYS A 2 58.20 51.40 37.86
CA LYS A 2 59.11 50.54 38.64
C LYS A 2 58.94 49.02 38.42
N ASN A 3 59.77 48.39 37.57
CA ASN A 3 61.20 48.07 37.69
C ASN A 3 61.55 47.04 38.79
N ASN A 4 61.91 45.84 38.30
CA ASN A 4 63.26 45.25 38.41
C ASN A 4 63.58 44.49 39.71
N LYS A 5 63.85 43.17 39.61
CA LYS A 5 65.22 42.66 39.52
C LYS A 5 65.27 41.12 39.45
N TYR A 6 66.05 40.66 38.47
CA TYR A 6 66.59 39.33 38.34
C TYR A 6 67.25 38.84 39.64
N PHE A 7 67.01 37.58 40.00
CA PHE A 7 68.04 36.75 40.64
C PHE A 7 67.97 35.33 40.07
N LEU A 8 69.00 34.98 39.31
CA LEU A 8 69.32 33.64 38.80
C LEU A 8 69.89 32.78 39.94
N LEU A 9 69.45 31.52 40.07
CA LEU A 9 70.25 30.30 40.37
C LEU A 9 69.28 29.09 40.49
N ILE A 10 69.07 28.28 39.44
CA ILE A 10 69.78 27.02 39.10
C ILE A 10 69.37 25.80 39.96
N ILE A 11 68.63 24.91 39.28
CA ILE A 11 68.57 23.42 39.35
C ILE A 11 67.92 22.75 40.58
N ALA A 12 66.74 22.16 40.35
CA ALA A 12 66.54 20.71 40.40
C ALA A 12 65.19 20.36 39.76
N PHE A 13 65.24 19.79 38.56
CA PHE A 13 64.09 19.21 37.88
C PHE A 13 63.73 17.92 38.60
N ASN A 14 62.65 17.93 39.39
CA ASN A 14 61.96 16.72 39.84
C ASN A 14 60.47 17.05 39.85
N LEU A 15 59.89 16.98 38.66
CA LEU A 15 58.44 17.01 38.48
C LEU A 15 57.93 15.64 38.95
N ILE A 16 57.16 15.65 40.04
CA ILE A 16 56.32 14.53 40.44
C ILE A 16 55.26 14.40 39.35
N ILE A 17 55.46 13.46 38.42
CA ILE A 17 54.41 13.02 37.50
C ILE A 17 53.70 11.87 38.20
N LEU A 18 52.46 12.16 38.55
CA LEU A 18 51.42 11.19 38.86
C LEU A 18 51.33 10.18 37.69
N SER A 19 51.60 8.92 37.99
CA SER A 19 51.22 7.69 37.27
C SER A 19 50.64 7.84 35.85
N CYS A 20 51.43 7.49 34.85
CA CYS A 20 51.01 6.55 33.81
C CYS A 20 52.14 5.50 33.73
N ASN A 21 51.84 4.26 34.10
CA ASN A 21 52.72 3.14 33.79
C ASN A 21 52.63 2.92 32.28
N ASP A 22 53.52 3.55 31.52
CA ASP A 22 53.86 3.10 30.16
C ASP A 22 54.88 1.93 30.27
N ASP A 23 54.49 0.88 31.01
CA ASP A 23 55.16 -0.41 31.02
C ASP A 23 54.34 -1.40 30.18
N ASP A 24 54.08 -1.05 28.93
CA ASP A 24 53.67 -2.06 27.95
C ASP A 24 54.36 -1.82 26.60
N ASP A 25 55.69 -1.66 26.64
CA ASP A 25 56.53 -2.26 25.62
C ASP A 25 56.55 -3.78 25.85
N SER A 26 55.42 -4.44 25.58
CA SER A 26 55.39 -5.89 25.41
C SER A 26 56.21 -6.22 24.16
N PHE A 27 57.46 -6.57 24.41
CA PHE A 27 58.22 -7.46 23.56
C PHE A 27 57.30 -8.58 23.07
N MET A 28 57.14 -8.71 21.75
CA MET A 28 56.46 -9.83 21.10
C MET A 28 56.97 -11.14 21.72
N ASN A 29 56.11 -11.79 22.51
CA ASN A 29 56.33 -13.15 22.94
C ASN A 29 56.06 -14.06 21.73
N ILE A 30 57.13 -14.50 21.06
CA ILE A 30 57.09 -15.41 19.90
C ILE A 30 56.62 -16.84 20.23
N ASN A 31 56.12 -17.09 21.45
CA ASN A 31 55.58 -18.39 21.88
C ASN A 31 54.10 -18.36 22.25
N GLU A 32 53.38 -17.24 22.01
CA GLU A 32 51.92 -17.32 21.93
C GLU A 32 51.53 -17.82 20.53
N PRO A 33 50.56 -18.75 20.40
CA PRO A 33 50.02 -19.04 19.08
C PRO A 33 49.47 -17.73 18.52
N ILE A 34 50.03 -17.29 17.39
CA ILE A 34 49.46 -16.20 16.60
C ILE A 34 48.00 -16.59 16.32
N ASN A 35 47.08 -16.01 17.08
CA ASN A 35 45.65 -16.17 16.84
C ASN A 35 45.34 -15.40 15.56
N ASN A 36 45.48 -16.08 14.42
CA ASN A 36 45.21 -15.52 13.10
C ASN A 36 43.69 -15.51 12.86
N THR A 37 42.93 -14.95 13.81
CA THR A 37 41.51 -14.72 13.65
C THR A 37 41.33 -13.58 12.66
N VAL A 38 40.82 -13.91 11.47
CA VAL A 38 40.39 -12.93 10.48
C VAL A 38 38.89 -12.74 10.67
N MET A 39 38.51 -11.57 11.18
CA MET A 39 37.11 -11.17 11.34
C MET A 39 36.51 -10.83 9.97
N GLY A 40 35.31 -11.32 9.70
CA GLY A 40 34.54 -10.99 8.50
C GLY A 40 33.36 -11.92 8.32
N CYS A 41 32.48 -11.63 7.37
CA CYS A 41 31.35 -12.51 7.11
C CYS A 41 31.79 -13.92 6.67
N THR A 42 31.37 -14.94 7.42
CA THR A 42 31.66 -16.35 7.12
C THR A 42 30.53 -17.07 6.37
N ASN A 43 29.36 -16.44 6.26
CA ASN A 43 28.22 -16.98 5.52
C ASN A 43 28.48 -16.89 4.00
N THR A 44 28.58 -18.06 3.34
CA THR A 44 28.86 -18.15 1.89
C THR A 44 27.77 -17.59 1.00
N ASP A 45 26.55 -17.47 1.52
CA ASP A 45 25.39 -16.97 0.79
C ASP A 45 25.19 -15.46 0.98
N ALA A 46 25.99 -14.82 1.85
CA ALA A 46 25.96 -13.38 2.07
C ALA A 46 26.65 -12.60 0.94
N ALA A 47 26.12 -11.44 0.60
CA ALA A 47 26.65 -10.57 -0.45
C ALA A 47 28.07 -10.06 -0.16
N ASN A 48 28.48 -10.04 1.11
CA ASN A 48 29.81 -9.64 1.57
C ASN A 48 30.61 -10.80 2.19
N TYR A 49 30.35 -12.05 1.77
CA TYR A 49 31.13 -13.22 2.18
C TYR A 49 32.64 -12.97 2.00
N ASN A 50 33.41 -13.20 3.07
CA ASN A 50 34.86 -13.13 3.05
C ASN A 50 35.44 -14.54 3.17
N PRO A 51 35.99 -15.13 2.08
CA PRO A 51 36.55 -16.48 2.11
C PRO A 51 37.79 -16.62 2.99
N ASN A 52 38.41 -15.51 3.41
CA ASN A 52 39.53 -15.51 4.33
C ASN A 52 39.10 -15.32 5.79
N ALA A 53 37.83 -15.03 6.07
CA ALA A 53 37.33 -14.90 7.43
C ALA A 53 37.32 -16.27 8.12
N THR A 54 37.87 -16.31 9.33
CA THR A 54 37.90 -17.51 10.17
C THR A 54 36.90 -17.42 11.32
N GLU A 55 36.44 -16.21 11.66
CA GLU A 55 35.39 -15.95 12.63
C GLU A 55 34.40 -14.93 12.07
N ASP A 56 33.11 -15.17 12.31
CA ASP A 56 32.05 -14.25 11.90
C ASP A 56 32.10 -12.98 12.74
N ASP A 57 32.05 -11.82 12.08
CA ASP A 57 32.02 -10.51 12.73
C ASP A 57 30.61 -9.93 12.84
N GLY A 58 29.60 -10.67 12.41
CA GLY A 58 28.21 -10.24 12.40
C GLY A 58 27.90 -9.19 11.33
N SER A 59 28.82 -8.94 10.39
CA SER A 59 28.61 -7.98 9.29
C SER A 59 27.92 -8.58 8.07
N CYS A 60 27.55 -9.87 8.08
CA CYS A 60 26.95 -10.54 6.93
C CYS A 60 25.71 -9.83 6.38
N ILE A 61 25.73 -9.57 5.07
CA ILE A 61 24.64 -8.96 4.30
C ILE A 61 23.88 -10.09 3.61
N VAL A 62 22.73 -10.45 4.16
CA VAL A 62 21.81 -11.42 3.57
C VAL A 62 20.68 -10.64 2.91
N LEU A 63 20.53 -10.81 1.60
CA LEU A 63 19.50 -10.16 0.80
C LEU A 63 18.19 -10.95 0.85
N GLY A 64 17.08 -10.25 0.96
CA GLY A 64 15.73 -10.81 0.90
C GLY A 64 14.71 -9.85 1.50
N CYS A 65 13.43 -10.21 1.46
CA CYS A 65 12.41 -9.37 2.05
C CYS A 65 12.54 -9.31 3.59
N VAL A 66 12.70 -8.11 4.12
CA VAL A 66 12.82 -7.84 5.57
C VAL A 66 11.50 -7.39 6.21
N ASP A 67 10.44 -7.20 5.42
CA ASP A 67 9.13 -6.78 5.92
C ASP A 67 8.33 -7.98 6.45
N PRO A 68 8.01 -8.03 7.76
CA PRO A 68 7.23 -9.13 8.34
C PRO A 68 5.78 -9.19 7.85
N ALA A 69 5.26 -8.15 7.17
CA ALA A 69 3.94 -8.15 6.55
C ALA A 69 3.94 -8.80 5.14
N ALA A 70 5.12 -9.01 4.54
CA ALA A 70 5.23 -9.64 3.24
C ALA A 70 5.05 -11.16 3.31
N THR A 71 4.48 -11.75 2.26
CA THR A 71 4.24 -13.19 2.14
C THR A 71 5.53 -14.00 1.99
N ASN A 72 6.61 -13.35 1.54
CA ASN A 72 7.95 -13.92 1.34
C ASN A 72 8.99 -13.36 2.32
N PHE A 73 8.55 -12.88 3.49
CA PHE A 73 9.44 -12.44 4.57
C PHE A 73 10.52 -13.48 4.89
N ASN A 74 11.78 -13.04 4.90
CA ASN A 74 12.94 -13.83 5.27
C ASN A 74 13.53 -13.31 6.59
N SER A 75 13.38 -14.09 7.67
CA SER A 75 13.91 -13.71 8.99
C SER A 75 15.44 -13.62 9.05
N GLU A 76 16.14 -14.26 8.10
CA GLU A 76 17.60 -14.22 8.02
C GLU A 76 18.11 -13.06 7.16
N ALA A 77 17.23 -12.37 6.41
CA ALA A 77 17.61 -11.22 5.61
C ALA A 77 17.97 -10.05 6.52
N THR A 78 19.14 -9.45 6.28
CA THR A 78 19.60 -8.24 6.98
C THR A 78 19.38 -6.99 6.14
N ASN A 79 19.11 -7.15 4.84
CA ASN A 79 18.91 -6.07 3.89
C ASN A 79 17.80 -6.40 2.89
N ASP A 80 16.87 -5.45 2.72
CA ASP A 80 15.84 -5.53 1.68
C ASP A 80 16.45 -5.53 0.29
N ASP A 81 16.04 -6.48 -0.55
CA ASP A 81 16.41 -6.57 -1.95
C ASP A 81 15.29 -6.12 -2.89
N GLY A 82 14.17 -5.64 -2.34
CA GLY A 82 12.99 -5.22 -3.09
C GLY A 82 12.15 -6.39 -3.60
N SER A 83 12.38 -7.61 -3.11
CA SER A 83 11.60 -8.79 -3.48
C SER A 83 10.28 -8.93 -2.72
N CYS A 84 9.99 -8.08 -1.71
CA CYS A 84 8.80 -8.22 -0.87
C CYS A 84 7.49 -8.33 -1.67
N GLU A 85 6.77 -9.43 -1.48
CA GLU A 85 5.46 -9.70 -2.05
C GLU A 85 4.38 -9.50 -0.99
N TYR A 86 3.26 -8.86 -1.34
CA TYR A 86 2.16 -8.60 -0.41
C TYR A 86 0.88 -9.25 -0.92
N SER A 87 0.02 -9.71 0.00
CA SER A 87 -1.29 -10.24 -0.36
C SER A 87 -2.20 -9.14 -0.92
N THR A 88 -3.16 -9.51 -1.76
CA THR A 88 -4.17 -8.57 -2.26
C THR A 88 -4.93 -7.89 -1.12
N SER A 89 -5.27 -8.62 -0.06
CA SER A 89 -5.94 -8.07 1.13
C SER A 89 -5.12 -6.98 1.84
N TYR A 90 -3.80 -7.16 1.90
CA TYR A 90 -2.89 -6.17 2.47
C TYR A 90 -2.80 -4.94 1.56
N LEU A 91 -2.66 -5.15 0.24
CA LEU A 91 -2.57 -4.05 -0.72
C LEU A 91 -3.85 -3.21 -0.73
N LEU A 92 -5.03 -3.84 -0.71
CA LEU A 92 -6.34 -3.19 -0.66
C LEU A 92 -6.51 -2.31 0.59
N ASN A 93 -5.88 -2.63 1.71
CA ASN A 93 -6.08 -1.91 2.96
C ASN A 93 -5.75 -0.42 2.84
N GLY A 94 -6.67 0.45 3.25
CA GLY A 94 -6.51 1.90 3.22
C GLY A 94 -7.65 2.63 2.52
N GLU A 95 -7.46 3.94 2.31
CA GLU A 95 -8.39 4.83 1.63
C GLU A 95 -7.97 5.04 0.17
N TRP A 96 -8.95 4.98 -0.72
CA TRP A 96 -8.78 4.98 -2.17
C TRP A 96 -9.73 5.97 -2.82
N MET A 97 -9.19 6.92 -3.57
CA MET A 97 -9.93 7.86 -4.39
C MET A 97 -10.27 7.22 -5.73
N ILE A 98 -11.52 7.28 -6.17
CA ILE A 98 -11.91 6.87 -7.53
C ILE A 98 -11.59 8.03 -8.47
N VAL A 99 -10.42 7.97 -9.11
CA VAL A 99 -9.92 9.07 -9.95
C VAL A 99 -10.51 9.05 -11.36
N SER A 100 -10.87 7.87 -11.85
CA SER A 100 -11.54 7.67 -13.14
C SER A 100 -12.54 6.52 -13.02
N LEU A 101 -13.70 6.70 -13.62
CA LEU A 101 -14.78 5.72 -13.63
C LEU A 101 -15.50 5.78 -14.98
N GLU A 102 -15.49 4.69 -15.72
CA GLU A 102 -16.39 4.47 -16.85
C GLU A 102 -17.59 3.68 -16.35
N TYR A 103 -18.78 4.01 -16.83
CA TYR A 103 -20.00 3.30 -16.44
C TYR A 103 -20.90 3.00 -17.62
N SER A 104 -21.65 1.91 -17.52
CA SER A 104 -22.77 1.59 -18.41
C SER A 104 -23.90 0.89 -17.65
N THR A 105 -25.13 1.16 -18.03
CA THR A 105 -26.32 0.46 -17.52
C THR A 105 -27.40 0.42 -18.59
N GLU A 106 -28.14 -0.69 -18.61
CA GLU A 106 -29.30 -0.87 -19.48
C GLU A 106 -30.58 -0.69 -18.65
N ILE A 107 -31.42 0.25 -19.08
CA ILE A 107 -32.70 0.56 -18.46
C ILE A 107 -33.81 0.03 -19.36
N ASP A 108 -34.55 -0.96 -18.89
CA ASP A 108 -35.76 -1.43 -19.54
C ASP A 108 -36.93 -0.48 -19.23
N LEU A 109 -37.32 0.33 -20.21
CA LEU A 109 -38.46 1.25 -20.09
C LEU A 109 -39.75 0.68 -20.71
N SER A 110 -39.81 -0.61 -21.01
CA SER A 110 -41.01 -1.23 -21.60
C SER A 110 -42.27 -1.08 -20.73
N PHE A 111 -42.09 -0.91 -19.41
CA PHE A 111 -43.18 -0.62 -18.48
C PHE A 111 -43.95 0.67 -18.81
N LEU A 112 -43.34 1.60 -19.55
CA LEU A 112 -43.98 2.85 -19.96
C LEU A 112 -45.06 2.68 -21.01
N GLU A 113 -45.07 1.56 -21.76
CA GLU A 113 -46.11 1.29 -22.74
C GLU A 113 -47.51 1.35 -22.11
N GLN A 114 -47.63 0.84 -20.89
CA GLN A 114 -48.89 0.83 -20.14
C GLN A 114 -49.30 2.21 -19.61
N ILE A 115 -48.35 3.12 -19.42
CA ILE A 115 -48.57 4.42 -18.77
C ILE A 115 -48.82 5.52 -19.81
N ILE A 116 -47.96 5.59 -20.83
CA ILE A 116 -47.95 6.69 -21.82
C ILE A 116 -48.30 6.25 -23.24
N GLY A 117 -48.62 4.96 -23.45
CA GLY A 117 -48.96 4.42 -24.77
C GLY A 117 -47.80 4.41 -25.76
N PHE A 118 -46.57 4.52 -25.24
CA PHE A 118 -45.33 4.53 -26.00
C PHE A 118 -44.34 3.59 -25.31
N ASN A 119 -43.75 2.67 -26.07
CA ASN A 119 -42.74 1.74 -25.60
C ASN A 119 -41.36 2.22 -26.09
N PRO A 120 -40.53 2.81 -25.23
CA PRO A 120 -39.17 3.20 -25.61
C PRO A 120 -38.26 1.99 -25.80
N GLY A 121 -38.63 0.82 -25.26
CA GLY A 121 -37.75 -0.34 -25.16
C GLY A 121 -36.57 -0.10 -24.22
N ASN A 122 -35.50 -0.83 -24.45
CA ASN A 122 -34.28 -0.74 -23.65
C ASN A 122 -33.48 0.50 -24.04
N GLN A 123 -32.99 1.21 -23.03
CA GLN A 123 -32.14 2.39 -23.20
C GLN A 123 -30.80 2.13 -22.53
N GLU A 124 -29.72 2.55 -23.17
CA GLU A 124 -28.38 2.47 -22.60
C GLU A 124 -27.99 3.84 -22.04
N LEU A 125 -27.48 3.83 -20.81
CA LEU A 125 -26.87 4.97 -20.14
C LEU A 125 -25.41 4.63 -19.89
N SER A 126 -24.51 5.35 -20.55
CA SER A 126 -23.07 5.19 -20.35
C SER A 126 -22.36 6.54 -20.32
N GLY A 127 -21.12 6.54 -19.84
CA GLY A 127 -20.27 7.74 -19.79
C GLY A 127 -19.08 7.57 -18.87
N GLU A 128 -18.44 8.70 -18.55
CA GLU A 128 -17.23 8.76 -17.74
C GLU A 128 -17.41 9.77 -16.60
N ALA A 129 -16.78 9.46 -15.46
CA ALA A 129 -16.71 10.33 -14.29
C ALA A 129 -15.28 10.39 -13.77
N ASN A 130 -14.86 11.58 -13.35
CA ASN A 130 -13.60 11.80 -12.65
C ASN A 130 -13.91 12.17 -11.19
N ASP A 131 -13.01 11.84 -10.28
CA ASP A 131 -13.18 12.08 -8.84
C ASP A 131 -14.51 11.52 -8.31
N ALA A 132 -14.89 10.31 -8.75
CA ALA A 132 -16.21 9.71 -8.56
C ALA A 132 -16.47 9.20 -7.13
N GLY A 133 -15.60 9.54 -6.17
CA GLY A 133 -15.79 9.27 -4.75
C GLY A 133 -14.63 8.55 -4.10
N VAL A 134 -14.91 7.92 -2.96
CA VAL A 134 -13.90 7.34 -2.06
C VAL A 134 -14.34 5.97 -1.57
N TRP A 135 -13.38 5.04 -1.54
CA TRP A 135 -13.53 3.72 -0.98
C TRP A 135 -12.49 3.49 0.11
N THR A 136 -12.92 2.97 1.24
CA THR A 136 -12.04 2.59 2.36
C THR A 136 -12.15 1.10 2.59
N PHE A 137 -11.03 0.42 2.62
CA PHE A 137 -10.94 -0.98 3.04
C PHE A 137 -10.15 -1.09 4.34
N GLN A 138 -10.62 -1.94 5.24
CA GLN A 138 -9.94 -2.27 6.48
C GLN A 138 -9.60 -3.75 6.51
N TYR A 139 -8.32 -4.03 6.68
CA TYR A 139 -7.75 -5.35 6.94
C TYR A 139 -6.96 -5.28 8.25
N PRO A 140 -7.09 -6.24 9.17
CA PRO A 140 -7.68 -7.58 9.00
C PRO A 140 -9.17 -7.71 9.36
N GLU A 141 -9.90 -6.63 9.59
CA GLU A 141 -11.32 -6.67 10.01
C GLU A 141 -12.29 -6.98 8.85
N TYR A 142 -11.82 -6.89 7.60
CA TYR A 142 -12.61 -7.12 6.38
C TYR A 142 -13.84 -6.22 6.26
N LEU A 143 -13.71 -4.97 6.73
CA LEU A 143 -14.74 -3.93 6.61
C LEU A 143 -14.47 -3.04 5.40
N TYR A 144 -15.52 -2.58 4.73
CA TYR A 144 -15.43 -1.54 3.72
C TYR A 144 -16.43 -0.42 3.97
N SER A 145 -16.08 0.76 3.46
CA SER A 145 -16.96 1.91 3.33
C SER A 145 -16.78 2.48 1.94
N ASN A 146 -17.88 2.77 1.26
CA ASN A 146 -17.87 3.33 -0.08
C ASN A 146 -18.76 4.57 -0.11
N ASN A 147 -18.31 5.58 -0.84
CA ASN A 147 -19.11 6.73 -1.24
C ASN A 147 -18.82 6.95 -2.72
N LEU A 148 -19.80 6.64 -3.57
CA LEU A 148 -19.77 6.87 -5.01
C LEU A 148 -20.61 8.11 -5.29
N ASN A 149 -19.99 9.17 -5.78
CA ASN A 149 -20.63 10.47 -5.96
C ASN A 149 -20.18 11.09 -7.29
N PHE A 150 -21.02 10.96 -8.31
CA PHE A 150 -20.78 11.57 -9.61
C PHE A 150 -22.09 11.88 -10.32
N ASN A 151 -21.99 12.67 -11.39
CA ASN A 151 -23.13 13.00 -12.24
C ASN A 151 -22.96 12.27 -13.57
N THR A 152 -24.03 11.64 -14.05
CA THR A 152 -24.00 11.03 -15.37
C THR A 152 -23.97 12.09 -16.46
N GLU A 153 -23.48 11.74 -17.65
CA GLU A 153 -23.71 12.52 -18.85
C GLU A 153 -25.20 12.58 -19.22
N THR A 154 -25.58 13.61 -19.98
CA THR A 154 -26.94 13.73 -20.54
C THR A 154 -27.13 12.70 -21.65
N ILE A 155 -28.24 11.97 -21.63
CA ILE A 155 -28.57 11.02 -22.69
C ILE A 155 -29.60 11.65 -23.62
N THR A 156 -29.37 11.63 -24.93
CA THR A 156 -30.40 11.97 -25.91
C THR A 156 -31.09 10.70 -26.40
N ILE A 157 -32.35 10.53 -26.00
CA ILE A 157 -33.24 9.53 -26.59
C ILE A 157 -33.99 10.19 -27.74
N ILE A 158 -34.39 9.42 -28.76
CA ILE A 158 -34.94 9.83 -30.06
C ILE A 158 -36.06 10.92 -30.01
N ALA A 159 -36.61 11.25 -28.84
CA ALA A 159 -37.53 12.36 -28.64
C ALA A 159 -37.36 13.20 -27.34
N PHE A 160 -36.37 12.92 -26.48
CA PHE A 160 -36.19 13.63 -25.20
C PHE A 160 -34.75 13.51 -24.69
N ASP A 161 -34.25 14.57 -24.07
CA ASP A 161 -32.99 14.54 -23.34
C ASP A 161 -33.27 14.12 -21.90
N ILE A 162 -32.63 13.04 -21.44
CA ILE A 162 -32.51 12.72 -20.03
C ILE A 162 -31.41 13.63 -19.47
N PRO A 163 -31.76 14.54 -18.54
CA PRO A 163 -30.76 15.39 -17.90
C PRO A 163 -29.77 14.52 -17.13
N SER A 164 -28.60 15.06 -16.86
CA SER A 164 -27.62 14.46 -15.97
C SER A 164 -28.28 13.98 -14.67
N ILE A 165 -28.03 12.72 -14.31
CA ILE A 165 -28.56 12.08 -13.11
C ILE A 165 -27.45 12.07 -12.06
N PRO A 166 -27.67 12.61 -10.86
CA PRO A 166 -26.73 12.45 -9.77
C PRO A 166 -26.78 11.00 -9.28
N ILE A 167 -25.62 10.36 -9.25
CA ILE A 167 -25.38 9.07 -8.61
C ILE A 167 -24.72 9.36 -7.26
N ASP A 168 -25.43 9.10 -6.17
CA ASP A 168 -24.94 9.18 -4.80
C ASP A 168 -25.24 7.85 -4.10
N VAL A 169 -24.29 6.92 -4.20
CA VAL A 169 -24.40 5.58 -3.61
C VAL A 169 -23.36 5.46 -2.52
N SER A 170 -23.83 5.43 -1.27
CA SER A 170 -22.99 5.21 -0.11
C SER A 170 -23.39 3.90 0.59
N SER A 171 -22.42 3.05 0.85
CA SER A 171 -22.61 1.76 1.52
C SER A 171 -21.48 1.48 2.49
N ASN A 172 -21.80 0.72 3.53
CA ASN A 172 -20.81 0.15 4.43
C ASN A 172 -21.11 -1.34 4.60
N GLY A 173 -20.07 -2.13 4.79
CA GLY A 173 -20.27 -3.48 5.27
C GLY A 173 -19.00 -4.31 5.23
N THR A 174 -19.13 -5.52 4.74
CA THR A 174 -18.03 -6.49 4.71
C THR A 174 -17.55 -6.77 3.29
N TRP A 175 -16.29 -7.16 3.16
CA TRP A 175 -15.73 -7.61 1.90
C TRP A 175 -14.96 -8.92 2.05
N GLU A 176 -14.92 -9.69 0.98
CA GLU A 176 -14.10 -10.89 0.90
C GLU A 176 -13.44 -11.01 -0.47
N LEU A 177 -12.30 -11.70 -0.50
CA LEU A 177 -11.60 -12.07 -1.72
C LEU A 177 -11.91 -13.52 -2.09
N VAL A 178 -12.31 -13.72 -3.33
CA VAL A 178 -12.64 -15.04 -3.89
C VAL A 178 -11.87 -15.26 -5.19
N ASN A 179 -11.90 -16.50 -5.70
CA ASN A 179 -11.23 -16.88 -6.95
C ASN A 179 -9.70 -16.63 -6.93
N ASN A 180 -9.02 -17.06 -5.85
CA ASN A 180 -7.59 -16.82 -5.65
C ASN A 180 -7.24 -15.32 -5.62
N ASP A 181 -8.00 -14.55 -4.85
CA ASP A 181 -7.77 -13.13 -4.60
C ASP A 181 -7.89 -12.21 -5.82
N THR A 182 -8.57 -12.66 -6.90
CA THR A 182 -8.84 -11.83 -8.08
C THR A 182 -10.19 -11.13 -8.01
N ASN A 183 -11.14 -11.66 -7.27
CA ASN A 183 -12.49 -11.12 -7.20
C ASN A 183 -12.78 -10.60 -5.79
N LEU A 184 -13.19 -9.35 -5.70
CA LEU A 184 -13.67 -8.71 -4.50
C LEU A 184 -15.20 -8.79 -4.47
N LEU A 185 -15.75 -9.43 -3.43
CA LEU A 185 -17.17 -9.41 -3.14
C LEU A 185 -17.39 -8.44 -1.97
N THR A 186 -18.25 -7.45 -2.14
CA THR A 186 -18.70 -6.59 -1.05
C THR A 186 -20.15 -6.91 -0.70
N THR A 187 -20.52 -6.83 0.57
CA THR A 187 -21.90 -7.00 1.04
C THR A 187 -22.25 -5.85 1.97
N ASP A 188 -23.26 -5.07 1.59
CA ASP A 188 -23.78 -3.97 2.39
C ASP A 188 -24.49 -4.49 3.65
N ASP A 189 -24.17 -3.93 4.81
CA ASP A 189 -24.67 -4.40 6.10
C ASP A 189 -26.15 -4.06 6.34
N LEU A 190 -26.69 -3.03 5.66
CA LEU A 190 -28.06 -2.55 5.86
C LEU A 190 -29.06 -3.28 4.98
N THR A 191 -28.71 -3.49 3.71
CA THR A 191 -29.55 -4.04 2.66
C THR A 191 -29.26 -5.51 2.40
N GLY A 192 -28.07 -5.99 2.76
CA GLY A 192 -27.59 -7.34 2.44
C GLY A 192 -27.28 -7.53 0.96
N VAL A 193 -27.31 -6.45 0.16
CA VAL A 193 -27.03 -6.51 -1.27
C VAL A 193 -25.53 -6.67 -1.49
N SER A 194 -25.16 -7.60 -2.37
CA SER A 194 -23.77 -7.86 -2.71
C SER A 194 -23.40 -7.26 -4.06
N SER A 195 -22.22 -6.64 -4.12
CA SER A 195 -21.61 -6.15 -5.37
C SER A 195 -20.34 -6.96 -5.64
N THR A 196 -20.05 -7.23 -6.93
CA THR A 196 -18.87 -8.01 -7.31
C THR A 196 -17.95 -7.17 -8.17
N TYR A 197 -16.65 -7.24 -7.88
CA TYR A 197 -15.62 -6.57 -8.64
C TYR A 197 -14.48 -7.52 -8.97
N ASN A 198 -13.98 -7.47 -10.19
CA ASN A 198 -12.80 -8.19 -10.63
C ASN A 198 -11.61 -7.22 -10.63
N ILE A 199 -10.58 -7.58 -9.87
CA ILE A 199 -9.34 -6.82 -9.74
C ILE A 199 -8.46 -7.15 -10.95
N LEU A 200 -8.38 -6.21 -11.88
CA LEU A 200 -7.57 -6.36 -13.10
C LEU A 200 -6.09 -6.16 -12.80
N SER A 201 -5.77 -5.23 -11.91
CA SER A 201 -4.42 -4.99 -11.42
C SER A 201 -4.46 -4.28 -10.08
N ILE A 202 -3.53 -4.62 -9.19
CA ILE A 202 -3.33 -3.97 -7.90
C ILE A 202 -1.84 -3.70 -7.68
N GLN A 203 -1.55 -2.47 -7.26
CA GLN A 203 -0.24 -2.00 -6.86
C GLN A 203 -0.37 -1.29 -5.51
N THR A 204 0.74 -0.78 -4.98
CA THR A 204 0.75 -0.11 -3.68
C THR A 204 -0.08 1.17 -3.64
N ASP A 205 -0.17 1.88 -4.77
CA ASP A 205 -0.81 3.19 -4.89
C ASP A 205 -1.94 3.25 -5.94
N MET A 206 -2.13 2.21 -6.75
CA MET A 206 -3.17 2.16 -7.77
C MET A 206 -3.88 0.79 -7.86
N ILE A 207 -5.18 0.84 -8.12
CA ILE A 207 -6.02 -0.32 -8.46
C ILE A 207 -6.76 -0.05 -9.76
N PHE A 208 -6.83 -1.07 -10.61
CA PHE A 208 -7.74 -1.13 -11.75
C PHE A 208 -8.69 -2.29 -11.53
N MET A 209 -9.99 -2.02 -11.57
CA MET A 209 -11.02 -3.02 -11.33
C MET A 209 -12.25 -2.70 -12.15
N ASN A 210 -12.98 -3.75 -12.56
CA ASN A 210 -14.33 -3.58 -13.06
C ASN A 210 -15.31 -4.31 -12.16
N GLY A 211 -16.58 -3.94 -12.19
CA GLY A 211 -17.57 -4.55 -11.33
C GLY A 211 -18.99 -4.21 -11.69
N ILE A 212 -19.89 -4.84 -10.95
CA ILE A 212 -21.33 -4.70 -11.10
C ILE A 212 -21.86 -4.24 -9.75
N ILE A 213 -22.47 -3.06 -9.75
CA ILE A 213 -23.09 -2.46 -8.58
C ILE A 213 -24.61 -2.48 -8.79
N PRO A 214 -25.35 -3.34 -8.07
CA PRO A 214 -26.80 -3.23 -8.03
C PRO A 214 -27.22 -1.93 -7.32
N PHE A 215 -28.19 -1.22 -7.88
CA PHE A 215 -28.80 -0.05 -7.26
C PHE A 215 -30.29 0.01 -7.61
N SER A 216 -31.06 0.76 -6.83
CA SER A 216 -32.49 0.99 -7.10
C SER A 216 -32.72 2.47 -7.31
N GLN A 217 -33.47 2.82 -8.35
CA GLN A 217 -33.74 4.20 -8.73
C GLN A 217 -35.23 4.42 -8.93
N GLU A 218 -35.77 5.49 -8.35
CA GLU A 218 -37.14 5.92 -8.62
C GLU A 218 -37.20 6.59 -10.00
N ILE A 219 -37.98 6.02 -10.92
CA ILE A 219 -38.25 6.54 -12.26
C ILE A 219 -39.76 6.74 -12.40
N MET A 220 -40.20 8.01 -12.43
CA MET A 220 -41.61 8.41 -12.54
C MET A 220 -42.53 7.77 -11.47
N GLY A 221 -42.06 7.64 -10.23
CA GLY A 221 -42.83 7.06 -9.13
C GLY A 221 -42.80 5.54 -9.04
N PHE A 222 -41.91 4.89 -9.79
CA PHE A 222 -41.67 3.45 -9.72
C PHE A 222 -40.22 3.18 -9.35
N ASP A 223 -40.00 2.32 -8.36
CA ASP A 223 -38.67 1.81 -8.02
C ASP A 223 -38.24 0.79 -9.09
N VAL A 224 -37.12 1.07 -9.74
CA VAL A 224 -36.52 0.21 -10.76
C VAL A 224 -35.19 -0.29 -10.24
N ASP A 225 -35.07 -1.61 -10.08
CA ASP A 225 -33.80 -2.26 -9.75
C ASP A 225 -32.94 -2.35 -11.01
N LEU A 226 -31.74 -1.80 -10.92
CA LEU A 226 -30.79 -1.67 -12.00
C LEU A 226 -29.43 -2.25 -11.57
N GLN A 227 -28.59 -2.48 -12.56
CA GLN A 227 -27.19 -2.83 -12.36
C GLN A 227 -26.35 -1.87 -13.18
N ILE A 228 -25.40 -1.20 -12.53
CA ILE A 228 -24.40 -0.40 -13.21
C ILE A 228 -23.12 -1.21 -13.31
N GLU A 229 -22.67 -1.41 -14.55
CA GLU A 229 -21.33 -1.91 -14.84
C GLU A 229 -20.37 -0.73 -14.73
N VAL A 230 -19.28 -0.92 -14.00
CA VAL A 230 -18.27 0.12 -13.78
C VAL A 230 -16.89 -0.41 -14.11
N GLU A 231 -16.06 0.42 -14.73
CA GLU A 231 -14.61 0.24 -14.80
C GLU A 231 -13.95 1.40 -14.06
N MET A 232 -13.16 1.10 -13.05
CA MET A 232 -12.66 2.10 -12.10
C MET A 232 -11.14 2.05 -12.01
N GLN A 233 -10.53 3.22 -11.95
CA GLN A 233 -9.17 3.44 -11.50
C GLN A 233 -9.23 4.10 -10.13
N LEU A 234 -8.60 3.46 -9.15
CA LEU A 234 -8.51 3.96 -7.80
C LEU A 234 -7.07 4.33 -7.46
N GLN A 235 -6.87 5.45 -6.77
CA GLN A 235 -5.58 5.94 -6.30
C GLN A 235 -5.58 6.02 -4.77
N LYS A 236 -4.54 5.49 -4.13
CA LYS A 236 -4.41 5.50 -2.67
C LYS A 236 -4.14 6.92 -2.15
N GLN A 237 -4.78 7.29 -1.03
CA GLN A 237 -4.59 8.58 -0.36
C GLN A 237 -3.33 8.61 0.51
#